data_AF-A3YA31-F1
#
_entry.id   AF-A3YA31-F1
#
_cell.length_a   1.000
_cell.length_b   1.000
_cell.length_c   1.000
_cell.angle_alpha   90.00
_cell.angle_beta   90.00
_cell.angle_gamma   90.00
#
_symmetry.space_group_name_H-M   'P 1'
#
loop_
_entity.id
_entity.type
_entity.pdbx_description
1 polymer ?
#
loop_
_entity_poly.entity_id
_entity_poly.type
_entity_poly.pdbx_seq_one_letter_code
_entity_poly.pdbx_strand_id
1 'polypeptide(L)' 'MSATEVIEIKPAKVGVSVPKPDGTRLKAEGEIVKRSAFWVRRLNDGDVVLLKAKASSKAVADTTKTEGE' A
#
# COMPACT_ATOMS: atom_id res chain seq x y z
N MET A 1 11.86 -22.46 -6.75
CA MET A 1 11.87 -21.79 -5.43
C MET A 1 11.60 -20.31 -5.67
N SER A 2 10.34 -19.92 -5.83
CA SER A 2 9.98 -18.55 -6.17
C SER A 2 10.17 -17.67 -4.93
N ALA A 3 11.05 -16.68 -5.02
CA ALA A 3 11.28 -15.70 -3.97
C ALA A 3 9.93 -15.02 -3.65
N THR A 4 9.51 -15.08 -2.39
CA THR A 4 8.34 -14.34 -1.93
C THR A 4 8.70 -12.86 -1.96
N GLU A 5 8.23 -12.12 -2.97
CA GLU A 5 8.36 -10.67 -3.00
C GLU A 5 7.59 -10.09 -1.81
N VAL A 6 8.28 -9.37 -0.94
CA VAL A 6 7.69 -8.62 0.18
C VAL A 6 7.82 -7.13 -0.09
N ILE A 7 6.82 -6.37 0.34
CA ILE A 7 6.75 -4.91 0.21
C ILE A 7 6.46 -4.30 1.58
N GLU A 8 7.05 -3.16 1.87
CA GLU A 8 6.80 -2.41 3.09
C GLU A 8 5.81 -1.29 2.80
N ILE A 9 4.61 -1.38 3.39
CA ILE A 9 3.51 -0.46 3.12
C ILE A 9 2.90 0.08 4.41
N LYS A 10 2.32 1.28 4.35
CA LYS A 10 1.47 1.86 5.39
C LYS A 10 0.17 2.40 4.81
N PRO A 11 -0.88 2.60 5.62
CA PRO A 11 -2.05 3.36 5.21
C PRO A 11 -1.63 4.74 4.69
N ALA A 12 -2.24 5.18 3.58
CA ALA A 12 -1.93 6.48 2.99
C ALA A 12 -2.38 7.65 3.89
N LYS A 13 -3.45 7.45 4.66
CA LYS A 13 -4.04 8.45 5.56
C LYS A 13 -3.93 7.99 7.01
N VAL A 14 -3.50 8.89 7.88
CA VAL A 14 -3.48 8.67 9.33
C VAL A 14 -4.92 8.50 9.84
N GLY A 15 -5.17 7.48 10.65
CA GLY A 15 -6.51 7.15 11.14
C GLY A 15 -7.31 6.20 10.25
N VAL A 16 -6.84 5.90 9.03
CA VAL A 16 -7.46 4.88 8.16
C VAL A 16 -6.88 3.51 8.48
N SER A 17 -7.74 2.59 8.92
CA SER A 17 -7.40 1.18 9.10
C SER A 17 -7.63 0.40 7.82
N VAL A 18 -6.55 -0.02 7.16
CA VAL A 18 -6.65 -0.86 5.96
C VAL A 18 -6.72 -2.35 6.36
N PRO A 19 -7.77 -3.09 5.99
CA PRO A 19 -7.85 -4.51 6.29
C PRO A 19 -6.85 -5.31 5.46
N LYS A 20 -6.26 -6.33 6.08
CA LYS A 20 -5.41 -7.34 5.45
C LYS A 20 -6.29 -8.49 4.94
N PRO A 21 -5.82 -9.27 3.95
CA PRO A 21 -6.49 -10.50 3.54
C PRO A 21 -6.62 -11.53 4.68
N ASP A 22 -5.74 -11.46 5.68
CA ASP A 22 -5.78 -12.33 6.87
C ASP A 22 -6.83 -11.89 7.92
N GLY A 23 -7.67 -10.88 7.60
CA GLY A 23 -8.69 -10.34 8.51
C GLY A 23 -8.17 -9.39 9.59
N THR A 24 -6.85 -9.21 9.68
CA THR A 24 -6.20 -8.24 10.57
C THR A 24 -6.12 -6.85 9.91
N ARG A 25 -5.64 -5.82 10.63
CA ARG A 25 -5.48 -4.45 10.09
C ARG A 25 -4.01 -4.10 9.91
N LEU A 26 -3.71 -3.32 8.87
CA LEU A 26 -2.37 -2.80 8.61
C LEU A 26 -1.98 -1.78 9.68
N LYS A 27 -0.73 -1.84 10.15
CA LYS A 27 -0.21 -0.89 11.14
C LYS A 27 -0.09 0.52 10.55
N ALA A 28 -0.44 1.54 11.34
CA ALA A 28 -0.31 2.95 10.93
C ALA A 28 1.15 3.35 10.67
N GLU A 29 2.09 2.77 11.42
CA GLU A 29 3.54 2.97 11.26
C GLU A 29 4.09 2.36 9.98
N GLY A 30 3.37 1.40 9.39
CA GLY A 30 3.83 0.56 8.29
C GLY A 30 4.21 -0.85 8.70
N GLU A 31 4.12 -1.76 7.73
CA GLU A 31 4.43 -3.18 7.94
C GLU A 31 4.95 -3.81 6.64
N ILE A 32 5.84 -4.79 6.78
CA ILE A 32 6.31 -5.63 5.67
C ILE A 32 5.26 -6.71 5.43
N VAL A 33 4.65 -6.69 4.25
CA VAL A 33 3.65 -7.67 3.81
C VAL A 33 4.11 -8.39 2.56
N LYS A 34 3.56 -9.58 2.30
CA LYS A 34 3.78 -10.28 1.02
C LYS A 34 3.13 -9.49 -0.10
N ARG A 35 3.86 -9.25 -1.19
CA ARG A 35 3.31 -8.62 -2.39
C ARG A 35 2.27 -9.54 -2.99
N SER A 36 1.05 -9.05 -3.09
CA SER A 36 -0.09 -9.77 -3.67
C SER A 36 -0.93 -8.82 -4.51
N ALA A 37 -1.78 -9.36 -5.38
CA ALA A 37 -2.69 -8.56 -6.20
C ALA A 37 -3.58 -7.63 -5.36
N PHE A 38 -3.93 -8.05 -4.13
CA PHE A 38 -4.65 -7.23 -3.16
C PHE A 38 -3.91 -5.93 -2.86
N TRP A 39 -2.63 -6.01 -2.50
CA TRP A 39 -1.83 -4.82 -2.17
C TRP A 39 -1.48 -3.99 -3.40
N VAL A 40 -1.24 -4.61 -4.55
CA VAL A 40 -0.99 -3.89 -5.81
C VAL A 40 -2.18 -3.03 -6.19
N ARG A 41 -3.40 -3.56 -6.10
CA ARG A 41 -4.62 -2.77 -6.33
C ARG A 41 -4.71 -1.61 -5.34
N ARG A 42 -4.43 -1.87 -4.07
CA ARG A 42 -4.53 -0.89 -2.98
C ARG A 42 -3.51 0.25 -3.08
N LEU A 43 -2.33 -0.06 -3.63
CA LEU A 43 -1.32 0.93 -4.00
C LEU A 43 -1.80 1.81 -5.16
N ASN A 44 -2.44 1.21 -6.18
CA ASN A 44 -2.99 1.96 -7.31
C ASN A 44 -4.18 2.84 -6.90
N ASP A 45 -5.04 2.35 -6.00
CA ASP A 45 -6.19 3.09 -5.48
C ASP A 45 -5.76 4.22 -4.52
N GLY A 46 -4.51 4.22 -4.04
CA GLY A 46 -4.00 5.21 -3.09
C GLY A 46 -4.45 4.98 -1.64
N ASP A 47 -4.95 3.79 -1.32
CA ASP A 47 -5.33 3.38 0.05
C ASP A 47 -4.08 3.16 0.94
N VAL A 48 -3.00 2.69 0.33
CA VAL A 48 -1.71 2.42 0.99
C VAL A 48 -0.56 3.00 0.18
N VAL A 49 0.55 3.29 0.85
CA VAL A 49 1.78 3.82 0.26
C VAL A 49 2.98 2.96 0.64
N LEU A 50 3.95 2.82 -0.28
CA LEU A 50 5.22 2.13 -0.02
C LEU A 50 6.11 3.00 0.87
N LEU A 51 6.60 2.45 1.98
CA LEU A 51 7.57 3.12 2.87
C LEU A 51 9.00 3.02 2.35
N LYS A 52 9.36 1.87 1.80
CA LYS A 52 10.71 1.57 1.35
C LYS A 52 10.65 0.79 0.05
N ALA A 53 10.34 1.48 -1.03
CA ALA A 53 10.56 0.94 -2.35
C ALA A 53 12.07 0.75 -2.52
N LYS A 54 12.58 -0.48 -2.37
CA LYS A 54 13.89 -0.82 -2.92
C LYS A 54 13.75 -0.57 -4.41
N ALA A 55 14.34 0.52 -4.89
CA ALA A 55 14.08 1.11 -6.18
C ALA A 55 14.19 0.08 -7.31
N SER A 56 13.06 -0.47 -7.73
CA SER A 56 12.86 -0.98 -9.09
C SER A 56 11.78 -0.09 -9.71
N SER A 57 12.29 0.86 -10.47
CA SER A 57 11.60 1.87 -11.27
C SER A 57 10.38 1.33 -12.03
N LYS A 58 9.17 1.76 -11.65
CA LYS A 58 8.17 2.34 -12.56
C LYS A 58 6.89 2.83 -11.85
N ALA A 59 6.46 3.99 -12.33
CA ALA A 59 5.10 4.53 -12.37
C ALA A 59 4.56 5.29 -11.14
N VAL A 60 4.78 6.62 -11.22
CA VAL A 60 3.81 7.71 -11.03
C VAL A 60 2.35 7.36 -10.71
N ALA A 61 1.80 8.02 -9.68
CA ALA A 61 0.46 8.59 -9.67
C ALA A 61 0.32 9.60 -8.51
N ASP A 62 0.74 10.83 -8.80
CA ASP A 62 0.11 12.02 -8.25
C ASP A 62 -1.27 12.18 -8.92
N THR A 63 -2.36 12.34 -8.15
CA THR A 63 -3.54 13.16 -8.50
C THR A 63 -4.62 13.08 -7.41
N THR A 64 -4.60 14.14 -6.61
CA THR A 64 -5.71 14.95 -6.08
C THR A 64 -7.06 14.82 -6.80
N LYS A 65 -8.15 14.56 -6.05
CA LYS A 65 -9.54 14.96 -6.37
C LYS A 65 -10.34 15.10 -5.06
N THR A 66 -10.39 16.28 -4.44
CA THR A 66 -11.35 17.38 -4.65
C THR A 66 -12.70 17.13 -3.97
N GLU A 67 -12.88 17.79 -2.82
CA GLU A 67 -14.18 18.24 -2.28
C GLU A 67 -14.82 19.28 -3.23
N GLY A 68 -16.16 19.32 -3.27
CA GLY A 68 -17.01 20.27 -4.02
C GLY A 68 -17.97 19.50 -4.93
N GLU A 69 -19.30 19.57 -4.80
CA GLU A 69 -20.23 20.58 -4.25
C GLU A 69 -21.44 19.89 -3.61
#